data_AF-D5E0T3-F1
#
_entry.id   AF-D5E0T3-F1
#
_cell.length_a   1.000
_cell.length_b   1.000
_cell.length_c   1.000
_cell.angle_alpha   90.00
_cell.angle_beta   90.00
_cell.angle_gamma   90.00
#
_symmetry.space_group_name_H-M   'P 1'
#
loop_
_entity.id
_entity.type
_entity.pdbx_description
1 polymer ?
#
loop_
_entity_poly.entity_id
_entity_poly.type
_entity_poly.pdbx_seq_one_letter_code
_entity_poly.pdbx_strand_id
1 'polypeptide(L)'
;MTLVYLLILAVVYVFLDFCLRKKLHTKMTKSYWRSFKGRRPLFITIEMVMLASFLVLIFVIPPAYTSVFMFLFLFLLYVLRGFEEWKFERKQKERYHSWFGATFFLFGTFILLMTDM
;
A
#
# COMPACT_ATOMS: atom_id res chain seq x y z
N MET A 1 1.54 -20.00 -11.86
CA MET A 1 1.02 -20.26 -10.50
C MET A 1 0.99 -19.00 -9.64
N THR A 2 2.06 -18.20 -9.61
CA THR A 2 2.10 -16.86 -8.96
C THR A 2 0.92 -15.95 -9.26
N LEU A 3 0.59 -15.77 -10.55
CA LEU A 3 -0.53 -14.92 -10.96
C LEU A 3 -1.86 -15.39 -10.36
N VAL A 4 -2.05 -16.71 -10.22
CA VAL A 4 -3.25 -17.28 -9.60
C VAL A 4 -3.29 -16.97 -8.11
N TYR A 5 -2.17 -17.12 -7.39
CA TYR A 5 -2.08 -16.75 -5.97
C TYR A 5 -2.31 -15.25 -5.74
N LEU A 6 -1.75 -14.39 -6.59
CA LEU A 6 -1.99 -12.94 -6.53
C LEU A 6 -3.45 -12.59 -6.82
N LEU A 7 -4.10 -13.28 -7.75
CA LEU A 7 -5.50 -13.07 -8.08
C LEU A 7 -6.42 -13.52 -6.94
N ILE A 8 -6.14 -14.68 -6.32
CA ILE A 8 -6.83 -15.13 -5.12
C ILE A 8 -6.65 -14.13 -3.98
N LEU A 9 -5.41 -13.66 -3.75
CA LEU A 9 -5.11 -12.67 -2.73
C LEU A 9 -5.88 -11.36 -2.99
N ALA A 10 -5.97 -10.91 -4.23
CA ALA A 10 -6.70 -9.70 -4.62
C ALA A 10 -8.20 -9.85 -4.37
N VAL A 11 -8.80 -11.00 -4.71
CA VAL A 11 -10.23 -11.28 -4.43
C VAL A 11 -10.49 -11.28 -2.92
N VAL A 12 -9.64 -11.96 -2.14
CA VAL A 12 -9.74 -11.98 -0.67
C VAL A 12 -9.60 -10.57 -0.10
N TYR A 13 -8.66 -9.78 -0.62
CA TYR A 13 -8.47 -8.39 -0.22
C TYR A 13 -9.72 -7.55 -0.47
N VAL A 14 -10.29 -7.59 -1.68
CA VAL A 14 -11.50 -6.82 -2.02
C VAL A 14 -12.67 -7.22 -1.13
N PHE A 15 -12.83 -8.51 -0.87
CA PHE A 15 -13.90 -9.01 0.01
C PHE A 15 -13.73 -8.52 1.46
N LEU A 16 -12.52 -8.59 2.00
CA LEU A 16 -12.21 -8.13 3.35
C LEU A 16 -12.32 -6.60 3.46
N ASP A 17 -11.84 -5.86 2.47
CA ASP A 17 -11.97 -4.41 2.36
C ASP A 17 -13.44 -3.99 2.41
N PHE A 18 -14.30 -4.67 1.64
CA PHE A 18 -15.75 -4.45 1.63
C PHE A 18 -16.38 -4.73 2.99
N CYS A 19 -16.06 -5.87 3.61
CA CYS A 19 -16.52 -6.22 4.96
C CYS A 19 -16.10 -5.18 6.00
N LEU A 20 -14.87 -4.69 5.90
CA LEU A 20 -14.29 -3.74 6.84
C LEU A 20 -14.96 -2.36 6.70
N ARG A 21 -15.20 -1.88 5.48
CA ARG A 21 -15.99 -0.64 5.24
C ARG A 21 -17.41 -0.76 5.79
N LYS A 22 -18.07 -1.89 5.54
CA LYS A 22 -19.42 -2.15 6.04
C LYS A 22 -19.46 -2.13 7.58
N LYS A 23 -18.48 -2.73 8.24
CA LYS A 23 -18.38 -2.78 9.71
C LYS A 23 -18.02 -1.43 10.34
N LEU A 24 -17.16 -0.64 9.69
CA LEU A 24 -16.67 0.63 10.23
C LEU A 24 -17.58 1.82 9.89
N HIS A 25 -18.64 1.61 9.11
CA HIS A 25 -19.51 2.66 8.56
C HIS A 25 -18.73 3.79 7.86
N THR A 26 -17.58 3.46 7.29
CA THR A 26 -16.74 4.40 6.55
C THR A 26 -17.19 4.40 5.09
N LYS A 27 -17.52 5.58 4.55
CA LYS A 27 -17.77 5.72 3.12
C LYS A 27 -16.44 5.58 2.36
N MET A 28 -16.51 5.21 1.08
CA MET A 28 -15.36 5.20 0.18
C MET A 28 -15.01 6.65 -0.20
N THR A 29 -14.54 7.43 0.78
CA THR A 29 -14.42 8.89 0.68
C THR A 29 -13.02 9.37 0.30
N LYS A 30 -11.98 8.55 0.47
CA LYS A 30 -10.61 8.97 0.15
C LYS A 30 -10.06 8.20 -1.04
N SER A 31 -10.07 8.86 -2.19
CA SER A 31 -9.14 8.56 -3.27
C SER A 31 -7.72 8.87 -2.81
N TYR A 32 -6.73 8.11 -3.30
CA TYR A 32 -5.30 8.37 -3.08
C TYR A 32 -4.93 9.82 -3.42
N TRP A 33 -5.68 10.40 -4.38
CA TRP A 33 -5.62 11.76 -4.93
C TRP A 33 -6.29 12.86 -4.10
N ARG A 34 -6.64 12.63 -2.82
CA ARG A 34 -7.13 13.75 -1.98
C ARG A 34 -6.07 14.85 -2.00
N SER A 35 -6.48 16.00 -2.54
CA SER A 35 -5.69 17.23 -2.70
C SER A 35 -4.70 17.38 -1.54
N PHE A 36 -3.44 17.68 -1.83
CA PHE A 36 -2.38 17.96 -0.86
C PHE A 36 -2.80 18.93 0.28
N LYS A 37 -3.93 19.63 0.11
CA LYS A 37 -4.67 20.34 1.16
C LYS A 37 -4.99 19.44 2.36
N GLY A 38 -4.28 19.67 3.47
CA GLY A 38 -4.51 19.04 4.77
C GLY A 38 -3.45 18.00 5.15
N ARG A 39 -2.62 17.59 4.20
CA ARG A 39 -1.48 16.70 4.45
C ARG A 39 -0.29 17.48 4.99
N ARG A 40 0.47 16.86 5.88
CA ARG A 40 1.67 17.50 6.46
C ARG A 40 2.77 17.52 5.39
N PRO A 41 3.47 18.65 5.19
CA PRO A 41 4.50 18.76 4.17
C PRO A 41 5.62 17.74 4.35
N LEU A 42 5.96 17.37 5.60
CA LEU A 42 6.95 16.32 5.89
C LEU A 42 6.59 14.96 5.27
N PHE A 43 5.34 14.52 5.39
CA PHE A 43 4.90 13.23 4.85
C PHE A 43 4.84 13.26 3.33
N ILE A 44 4.44 14.40 2.75
CA ILE A 44 4.49 14.63 1.31
C ILE A 44 5.94 14.57 0.80
N THR A 45 6.87 15.24 1.47
CA THR A 45 8.29 15.22 1.08
C THR A 45 8.85 13.81 1.14
N ILE A 46 8.58 13.06 2.21
CA ILE A 46 9.04 11.66 2.33
C ILE A 46 8.46 10.81 1.21
N GLU A 47 7.15 10.94 0.91
CA GLU A 47 6.49 10.20 -0.17
C GLU A 47 7.08 10.54 -1.55
N MET A 48 7.37 11.82 -1.81
CA MET A 48 8.01 12.26 -3.06
C MET A 48 9.45 11.76 -3.19
N VAL A 49 10.22 11.77 -2.09
CA VAL A 49 11.59 11.23 -2.06
C VAL A 49 11.56 9.71 -2.29
N MET A 50 10.61 9.00 -1.69
CA MET A 50 10.41 7.57 -1.91
C MET A 50 10.03 7.26 -3.37
N LEU A 51 9.13 8.05 -3.98
CA LEU A 51 8.78 7.89 -5.39
C LEU A 51 9.99 8.13 -6.30
N ALA A 52 10.76 9.17 -6.04
CA ALA A 52 11.97 9.48 -6.80
C ALA A 52 13.02 8.36 -6.67
N SER A 53 13.26 7.86 -5.45
CA SER A 53 14.22 6.77 -5.24
C SER A 53 13.77 5.47 -5.90
N PHE A 54 12.46 5.17 -5.86
CA PHE A 54 11.91 4.01 -6.55
C PHE A 54 12.06 4.08 -8.07
N LEU A 55 11.84 5.26 -8.66
CA LEU A 55 12.06 5.48 -10.10
C LEU A 55 13.51 5.22 -10.50
N VAL A 56 14.48 5.67 -9.70
CA VAL A 56 15.90 5.38 -9.96
C VAL A 56 16.19 3.90 -9.79
N LEU A 57 15.67 3.27 -8.74
CA LEU A 57 15.88 1.85 -8.43
C LEU A 57 15.37 0.92 -9.54
N ILE A 58 14.28 1.27 -10.24
CA ILE A 58 13.77 0.48 -11.37
C ILE A 58 14.83 0.28 -12.47
N PHE A 59 15.72 1.26 -12.69
CA PHE A 59 16.77 1.15 -13.71
C PHE A 59 18.02 0.40 -13.24
N VAL A 60 18.17 0.19 -11.93
CA VAL A 60 19.36 -0.42 -11.33
C VAL A 60 19.12 -1.89 -10.94
N ILE A 61 17.90 -2.23 -10.55
CA ILE A 61 17.56 -3.56 -10.04
C ILE A 61 17.42 -4.55 -11.22
N PRO A 62 17.91 -5.80 -11.08
CA PRO A 62 17.72 -6.82 -12.09
C PRO A 62 16.23 -7.04 -12.39
N PRO A 63 15.82 -7.21 -13.67
CA PRO A 63 14.42 -7.38 -14.07
C PRO A 63 13.67 -8.49 -13.31
N ALA A 64 14.39 -9.54 -12.89
CA ALA A 64 13.84 -10.64 -12.11
C ALA A 64 13.26 -10.21 -10.75
N TYR A 65 13.80 -9.15 -10.12
CA TYR A 65 13.36 -8.70 -8.80
C TYR A 65 12.46 -7.46 -8.84
N THR A 66 12.21 -6.87 -10.01
CA THR A 66 11.44 -5.64 -10.15
C THR A 66 10.04 -5.76 -9.52
N SER A 67 9.37 -6.90 -9.69
CA SER A 67 8.05 -7.18 -9.10
C SER A 67 8.08 -7.17 -7.57
N VAL A 68 9.07 -7.83 -6.97
CA VAL A 68 9.26 -7.88 -5.51
C VAL A 68 9.48 -6.47 -4.95
N PHE A 69 10.37 -5.69 -5.58
CA PHE A 69 10.65 -4.33 -5.15
C PHE A 69 9.46 -3.40 -5.34
N MET A 70 8.65 -3.59 -6.38
CA MET A 70 7.42 -2.81 -6.59
C MET A 70 6.40 -3.08 -5.47
N PHE A 71 6.20 -4.34 -5.09
CA PHE A 71 5.31 -4.68 -3.99
C PHE A 71 5.84 -4.17 -2.64
N LEU A 72 7.15 -4.26 -2.40
CA LEU A 72 7.78 -3.74 -1.20
C LEU A 72 7.69 -2.21 -1.12
N PHE A 73 7.82 -1.52 -2.24
CA PHE A 73 7.62 -0.08 -2.34
C PHE A 73 6.18 0.32 -1.98
N LEU A 74 5.19 -0.36 -2.57
CA LEU A 74 3.78 -0.13 -2.25
C LEU A 74 3.46 -0.44 -0.78
N PHE A 75 4.06 -1.49 -0.22
CA PHE A 75 3.97 -1.78 1.22
C PHE A 75 4.43 -0.59 2.06
N LEU A 76 5.63 -0.07 1.81
CA LEU A 76 6.18 1.05 2.57
C LEU A 76 5.34 2.32 2.43
N LEU A 77 4.81 2.61 1.24
CA LEU A 77 3.88 3.73 1.03
C LEU A 77 2.63 3.61 1.89
N TYR A 78 2.01 2.42 1.92
CA TYR A 78 0.80 2.19 2.71
C TYR A 78 1.09 2.20 4.22
N VAL A 79 2.27 1.75 4.66
CA VAL A 79 2.72 1.87 6.06
C VAL A 79 2.86 3.34 6.45
N LEU A 80 3.56 4.14 5.64
CA LEU A 80 3.76 5.57 5.89
C LEU A 80 2.41 6.31 6.00
N ARG A 81 1.48 5.98 5.09
CA ARG A 81 0.12 6.54 5.10
C ARG A 81 -0.69 6.08 6.30
N GLY A 82 -0.59 4.79 6.68
CA GLY A 82 -1.17 4.25 7.90
C GLY A 82 -0.66 4.94 9.17
N PHE A 83 0.62 5.33 9.19
CA PHE A 83 1.21 6.13 10.27
C PHE A 83 0.70 7.58 10.26
N GLU A 84 0.63 8.25 9.11
CA GLU A 84 0.09 9.60 8.97
C GLU A 84 -1.36 9.65 9.49
N GLU A 85 -2.20 8.72 9.03
CA GLU A 85 -3.61 8.62 9.42
C GLU A 85 -3.78 8.22 10.89
N TRP A 86 -2.93 7.34 11.43
CA TRP A 86 -2.97 6.97 12.84
C TRP A 86 -2.54 8.10 13.78
N LYS A 87 -1.60 8.94 13.36
CA LYS A 87 -1.09 10.05 14.19
C LYS A 87 -1.98 11.29 14.09
N PHE A 88 -2.47 11.63 12.90
CA PHE A 88 -3.13 12.92 12.66
C PHE A 88 -4.63 12.83 12.34
N GLU A 89 -5.12 11.71 11.79
CA GLU A 89 -6.51 11.56 11.33
C GLU A 89 -7.29 10.46 12.08
N ARG A 90 -6.98 10.25 13.37
CA ARG A 90 -7.58 9.18 14.21
C ARG A 90 -9.11 9.10 14.14
N LYS A 91 -9.81 10.23 13.93
CA LYS A 91 -11.27 10.31 13.89
C LYS A 91 -11.89 9.62 12.68
N GLN A 92 -11.18 9.50 11.55
CA GLN A 92 -11.76 9.02 10.30
C GLN A 92 -11.71 7.50 10.14
N LYS A 93 -11.08 6.76 11.07
CA LYS A 93 -10.92 5.27 11.05
C LYS A 93 -10.30 4.67 9.78
N GLU A 94 -10.00 5.46 8.76
CA GLU A 94 -9.43 5.00 7.49
C GLU A 94 -8.02 4.41 7.62
N ARG A 95 -7.34 4.68 8.74
CA ARG A 95 -6.08 4.00 9.09
C ARG A 95 -6.17 2.48 8.93
N TYR A 96 -7.32 1.87 9.27
CA TYR A 96 -7.47 0.42 9.18
C TYR A 96 -7.38 -0.06 7.74
N HIS A 97 -7.83 0.73 6.78
CA HIS A 97 -7.69 0.46 5.35
C HIS A 97 -6.25 0.60 4.89
N SER A 98 -5.54 1.63 5.33
CA SER A 98 -4.13 1.83 4.99
C SER A 98 -3.25 0.70 5.56
N TRP A 99 -3.48 0.29 6.80
CA TRP A 99 -2.81 -0.86 7.41
C TRP A 99 -3.18 -2.18 6.73
N PHE A 100 -4.44 -2.34 6.31
CA PHE A 100 -4.89 -3.53 5.60
C PHE A 100 -4.25 -3.63 4.20
N GLY A 101 -4.18 -2.51 3.46
CA GLY A 101 -3.43 -2.40 2.21
C GLY A 101 -1.95 -2.73 2.39
N ALA A 102 -1.30 -2.24 3.45
CA ALA A 102 0.06 -2.63 3.77
C ALA A 102 0.19 -4.15 3.97
N THR A 103 -0.69 -4.78 4.76
CA THR A 103 -0.63 -6.24 4.95
C THR A 103 -0.80 -7.00 3.63
N PHE A 104 -1.66 -6.53 2.72
CA PHE A 104 -1.82 -7.13 1.40
C PHE A 104 -0.53 -7.08 0.58
N PHE A 105 0.13 -5.92 0.49
CA PHE A 105 1.40 -5.80 -0.24
C PHE A 105 2.53 -6.60 0.40
N LEU A 106 2.55 -6.73 1.73
CA LEU A 106 3.49 -7.60 2.44
C LEU A 106 3.31 -9.07 2.03
N PHE A 107 2.08 -9.59 2.08
CA PHE A 107 1.79 -10.96 1.65
C PHE A 107 2.11 -11.19 0.17
N GLY A 108 1.79 -10.21 -0.69
CA GLY A 108 2.18 -10.27 -2.10
C GLY A 108 3.69 -10.33 -2.30
N THR A 109 4.46 -9.58 -1.51
CA THR A 109 5.94 -9.61 -1.53
C THR A 109 6.47 -11.00 -1.17
N PHE A 110 5.92 -11.63 -0.11
CA PHE A 110 6.29 -12.99 0.27
C PHE A 110 5.98 -14.03 -0.81
N ILE A 111 4.81 -13.94 -1.45
CA ILE A 111 4.44 -14.87 -2.54
C ILE A 111 5.40 -14.74 -3.72
N LEU A 112 5.78 -13.50 -4.08
CA LEU A 112 6.73 -13.25 -5.16
C LEU A 112 8.12 -13.79 -4.80
N LEU A 113 8.65 -13.47 -3.61
CA LEU A 113 9.92 -14.00 -3.11
C LEU A 113 9.99 -15.53 -3.12
N MET A 114 8.92 -16.20 -2.69
CA MET A 114 8.86 -17.67 -2.63
C MET A 114 8.76 -18.33 -4.00
N THR A 115 8.50 -17.57 -5.06
CA THR A 115 8.42 -18.11 -6.42
C THR A 115 9.62 -17.70 -7.29
N ASP A 116 10.29 -16.60 -6.96
CA ASP A 116 11.50 -16.16 -7.65
C ASP A 116 12.79 -16.81 -7.07
N MET A 117 12.69 -17.49 -5.92
CA MET A 117 13.73 -18.40 -5.36
C MET A 117 13.57 -19.82 -5.89
#